data_AF-A0A6I5CQX9-F1
#
_entry.id   AF-A0A6I5CQX9-F1
#
_cell.length_a   1.000
_cell.length_b   1.000
_cell.length_c   1.000
_cell.angle_alpha   90.00
_cell.angle_beta   90.00
_cell.angle_gamma   90.00
#
_symmetry.space_group_name_H-M   'P 1'
#
loop_
_entity.id
_entity.type
_entity.pdbx_description
1 polymer ?
#
loop_
_entity_poly.entity_id
_entity_poly.type
_entity_poly.pdbx_seq_one_letter_code
_entity_poly.pdbx_strand_id
1 'polypeptide(L)'
;MTQGTDLQSREARGLTDEQKSVAAEGLALAAAHLASMDPGKPLDGIDLAALVGAKVYDAGGRSGAAGGARILRAALVAVGEVPAGAVREDFAVPVAQAARSFGYDWAADGSRDLFPSMARGER
;
A
#
# COMPACT_ATOMS: atom_id res chain seq x y z
N MET A 1 -18.97 11.39 -11.35
CA MET A 1 -17.66 10.94 -10.84
C MET A 1 -17.90 9.77 -9.91
N THR A 2 -17.78 8.52 -10.38
CA THR A 2 -18.09 7.32 -9.55
C THR A 2 -17.28 6.07 -9.95
N GLN A 3 -16.53 6.11 -11.06
CA GLN A 3 -15.97 4.90 -11.67
C GLN A 3 -14.68 4.39 -11.02
N GLY A 4 -13.88 5.26 -10.38
CA GLY A 4 -12.62 4.87 -9.74
C GLY A 4 -12.81 4.07 -8.44
N THR A 5 -13.75 4.49 -7.60
CA THR A 5 -14.06 3.83 -6.32
C THR A 5 -14.68 2.44 -6.52
N ASP A 6 -15.46 2.26 -7.59
CA ASP A 6 -16.05 0.98 -7.96
C ASP A 6 -15.00 -0.02 -8.46
N LEU A 7 -13.96 0.45 -9.17
CA LEU A 7 -12.86 -0.40 -9.63
C LEU A 7 -12.00 -0.90 -8.45
N GLN A 8 -11.66 0.01 -7.51
CA GLN A 8 -10.96 -0.32 -6.27
C GLN A 8 -11.71 -1.37 -5.45
N SER A 9 -13.03 -1.19 -5.31
CA SER A 9 -13.89 -2.12 -4.59
C SER A 9 -13.99 -3.49 -5.26
N ARG A 10 -13.99 -3.56 -6.61
CA ARG A 10 -14.09 -4.82 -7.35
C ARG A 10 -12.81 -5.64 -7.30
N GLU A 11 -11.65 -5.00 -7.42
CA GLU A 11 -10.36 -5.71 -7.37
C GLU A 11 -10.09 -6.27 -5.98
N ALA A 12 -10.35 -5.49 -4.92
CA ALA A 12 -10.20 -5.93 -3.54
C ALA A 12 -11.18 -7.05 -3.13
N ARG A 13 -12.43 -7.04 -3.65
CA ARG A 13 -13.42 -8.12 -3.43
C ARG A 13 -13.01 -9.45 -4.07
N GLY A 14 -12.12 -9.40 -5.06
CA GLY A 14 -11.62 -10.58 -5.74
C GLY A 14 -10.46 -11.29 -5.04
N LEU A 15 -9.94 -10.75 -3.94
CA LEU A 15 -8.85 -11.36 -3.18
C LEU A 15 -9.38 -12.24 -2.04
N THR A 16 -8.67 -13.34 -1.76
CA THR A 16 -8.85 -14.08 -0.50
C THR A 16 -8.38 -13.22 0.68
N ASP A 17 -8.81 -13.54 1.90
CA ASP A 17 -8.38 -12.77 3.07
C ASP A 17 -6.86 -12.86 3.31
N GLU A 18 -6.26 -14.01 2.99
CA GLU A 18 -4.79 -14.17 2.96
C GLU A 18 -4.14 -13.22 1.95
N GLN A 19 -4.68 -13.12 0.73
CA GLN A 19 -4.18 -12.21 -0.30
C GLN A 19 -4.37 -10.73 0.08
N LYS A 20 -5.47 -10.38 0.76
CA LYS A 20 -5.67 -9.03 1.32
C LYS A 20 -4.65 -8.73 2.40
N SER A 21 -4.35 -9.68 3.28
CA SER A 21 -3.32 -9.54 4.31
C SER A 21 -1.95 -9.27 3.70
N VAL A 22 -1.58 -10.00 2.64
CA VAL A 22 -0.32 -9.77 1.90
C VAL A 22 -0.31 -8.41 1.21
N ALA A 23 -1.43 -7.97 0.63
CA ALA A 23 -1.56 -6.62 0.06
C ALA A 23 -1.36 -5.54 1.13
N ALA A 24 -2.05 -5.69 2.27
CA ALA A 24 -1.97 -4.81 3.43
C ALA A 24 -0.53 -4.68 3.93
N GLU A 25 0.15 -5.80 4.18
CA GLU A 25 1.54 -5.81 4.65
C GLU A 25 2.52 -5.22 3.62
N GLY A 26 2.39 -5.62 2.35
CA GLY A 26 3.25 -5.12 1.28
C GLY A 26 3.13 -3.60 1.10
N LEU A 27 1.91 -3.06 1.16
CA LEU A 27 1.66 -1.62 1.11
C LEU A 27 2.18 -0.91 2.35
N ALA A 28 2.01 -1.48 3.55
CA ALA A 28 2.54 -0.88 4.77
C ALA A 28 4.07 -0.77 4.75
N LEU A 29 4.76 -1.82 4.32
CA LEU A 29 6.21 -1.82 4.13
C LEU A 29 6.66 -0.82 3.06
N ALA A 30 5.90 -0.67 1.99
CA ALA A 30 6.19 0.32 0.94
C ALA A 30 6.01 1.75 1.48
N ALA A 31 4.94 2.04 2.22
CA ALA A 31 4.71 3.34 2.84
C ALA A 31 5.84 3.68 3.81
N ALA A 32 6.20 2.77 4.72
CA ALA A 32 7.31 2.97 5.64
C ALA A 32 8.65 3.22 4.92
N HIS A 33 8.90 2.52 3.81
CA HIS A 33 10.09 2.74 2.99
C HIS A 33 10.09 4.14 2.35
N LEU A 34 8.97 4.57 1.78
CA LEU A 34 8.85 5.91 1.18
C LEU A 34 9.03 7.03 2.22
N ALA A 35 8.52 6.84 3.43
CA ALA A 35 8.64 7.83 4.51
C ALA A 35 10.05 7.92 5.12
N SER A 36 10.88 6.88 4.98
CA SER A 36 12.19 6.80 5.65
C SER A 36 13.40 6.88 4.71
N MET A 37 13.27 6.39 3.47
CA MET A 37 14.39 6.27 2.54
C MET A 37 14.33 7.33 1.45
N ASP A 38 15.22 8.31 1.53
CA ASP A 38 15.31 9.47 0.65
C ASP A 38 13.95 10.20 0.50
N PRO A 39 13.35 10.68 1.62
CA PRO A 39 11.98 11.18 1.64
C PRO A 39 11.73 12.32 0.64
N GLY A 40 12.71 13.19 0.41
CA GLY A 40 12.62 14.33 -0.51
C GLY A 40 12.86 14.00 -2.00
N LYS A 41 13.13 12.74 -2.35
CA LYS A 41 13.34 12.35 -3.75
C LYS A 41 12.00 12.35 -4.51
N PRO A 42 11.98 12.76 -5.80
CA PRO A 42 10.81 12.55 -6.64
C PRO A 42 10.42 11.07 -6.73
N LEU A 43 9.12 10.80 -6.75
CA LEU A 43 8.57 9.48 -6.98
C LEU A 43 7.91 9.45 -8.36
N ASP A 44 8.25 8.45 -9.16
CA ASP A 44 7.51 8.13 -10.38
C ASP A 44 6.68 6.84 -10.21
N GLY A 45 5.72 6.64 -11.12
CA GLY A 45 4.81 5.50 -11.06
C GLY A 45 5.47 4.14 -11.27
N ILE A 46 6.60 4.08 -11.99
CA ILE A 46 7.34 2.83 -12.24
C ILE A 46 8.12 2.44 -10.97
N ASP A 47 8.80 3.40 -10.35
CA ASP A 47 9.50 3.24 -9.09
C ASP A 47 8.55 2.78 -7.99
N LEU A 48 7.34 3.38 -7.92
CA LEU A 48 6.30 2.94 -7.00
C LEU A 48 5.86 1.50 -7.31
N ALA A 49 5.56 1.19 -8.56
CA ALA A 49 5.10 -0.16 -8.94
C ALA A 49 6.14 -1.23 -8.62
N ALA A 50 7.42 -0.93 -8.87
CA ALA A 50 8.54 -1.81 -8.53
C ALA A 50 8.68 -1.98 -7.01
N LEU A 51 8.59 -0.89 -6.24
CA LEU A 51 8.66 -0.94 -4.78
C LEU A 51 7.52 -1.78 -4.19
N VAL A 52 6.26 -1.50 -4.57
CA VAL A 52 5.09 -2.26 -4.11
C VAL A 52 5.21 -3.72 -4.53
N GLY A 53 5.63 -4.00 -5.77
CA GLY A 53 5.88 -5.35 -6.27
C GLY A 53 6.89 -6.12 -5.41
N ALA A 54 8.02 -5.49 -5.09
CA ALA A 54 9.04 -6.09 -4.22
C ALA A 54 8.48 -6.38 -2.82
N LYS A 55 7.75 -5.44 -2.20
CA LYS A 55 7.20 -5.63 -0.85
C LYS A 55 6.08 -6.65 -0.79
N VAL A 56 5.23 -6.71 -1.82
CA VAL A 56 4.20 -7.75 -1.96
C VAL A 56 4.84 -9.12 -2.16
N TYR A 57 5.92 -9.22 -2.95
CA TYR A 57 6.67 -10.47 -3.12
C TYR A 57 7.29 -10.94 -1.80
N ASP A 58 7.92 -10.04 -1.05
CA ASP A 58 8.53 -10.36 0.25
C ASP A 58 7.48 -10.79 1.30
N ALA A 59 6.31 -10.15 1.32
CA ALA A 59 5.19 -10.54 2.19
C ALA A 59 4.55 -11.88 1.73
N GLY A 60 4.40 -12.08 0.43
CA GLY A 60 3.88 -13.32 -0.16
C GLY A 60 4.79 -14.52 0.09
N GLY A 61 6.11 -14.33 -0.02
CA GLY A 61 7.10 -15.38 0.26
C GLY A 61 7.11 -15.83 1.73
N ARG A 62 6.81 -14.92 2.66
CA ARG A 62 6.70 -15.24 4.09
C ARG A 62 5.39 -15.94 4.47
N SER A 63 4.31 -15.62 3.77
CA SER A 63 2.97 -16.20 4.01
C SER A 63 2.71 -17.50 3.23
N GLY A 64 3.40 -17.72 2.10
CA GLY A 64 3.10 -18.81 1.17
C GLY A 64 1.95 -18.50 0.21
N ALA A 65 1.47 -17.26 0.19
CA ALA A 65 0.31 -16.86 -0.62
C ALA A 65 0.60 -16.93 -2.13
N ALA A 66 -0.28 -17.61 -2.86
CA ALA A 66 -0.25 -17.62 -4.32
C ALA A 66 -0.97 -16.39 -4.92
N GLY A 67 -0.64 -16.06 -6.18
CA GLY A 67 -1.34 -15.02 -6.93
C GLY A 67 -0.73 -13.61 -6.82
N GLY A 68 0.60 -13.52 -6.68
CA GLY A 68 1.33 -12.25 -6.53
C GLY A 68 0.95 -11.15 -7.55
N ALA A 69 0.74 -11.49 -8.82
CA ALA A 69 0.33 -10.52 -9.83
C ALA A 69 -1.07 -9.91 -9.56
N ARG A 70 -1.99 -10.70 -9.00
CA ARG A 70 -3.34 -10.24 -8.62
C ARG A 70 -3.27 -9.35 -7.38
N ILE A 71 -2.47 -9.75 -6.39
CA ILE A 71 -2.24 -8.96 -5.17
C ILE A 71 -1.61 -7.61 -5.54
N LEU A 72 -0.55 -7.62 -6.35
CA LEU A 72 0.11 -6.40 -6.82
C LEU A 72 -0.85 -5.46 -7.55
N ARG A 73 -1.65 -5.98 -8.48
CA ARG A 73 -2.61 -5.15 -9.22
C ARG A 73 -3.62 -4.48 -8.29
N ALA A 74 -4.22 -5.25 -7.39
CA ALA A 74 -5.18 -4.73 -6.43
C ALA A 74 -4.53 -3.67 -5.52
N ALA A 75 -3.28 -3.89 -5.09
CA ALA A 75 -2.52 -2.94 -4.29
C ALA A 75 -2.28 -1.62 -5.06
N LEU A 76 -1.83 -1.68 -6.31
CA LEU A 76 -1.59 -0.48 -7.13
C LEU A 76 -2.89 0.28 -7.44
N VAL A 77 -3.98 -0.43 -7.70
CA VAL A 77 -5.31 0.18 -7.90
C VAL A 77 -5.79 0.90 -6.64
N ALA A 78 -5.53 0.34 -5.45
CA ALA A 78 -5.88 0.97 -4.19
C ALA A 78 -5.04 2.23 -3.91
N VAL A 79 -3.75 2.21 -4.25
CA VAL A 79 -2.87 3.38 -4.11
C VAL A 79 -3.24 4.49 -5.09
N GLY A 80 -3.64 4.14 -6.32
CA GLY A 80 -3.97 5.09 -7.36
C GLY A 80 -2.75 5.59 -8.14
N GLU A 81 -2.97 6.64 -8.93
CA GLU A 81 -1.92 7.22 -9.78
C GLU A 81 -1.00 8.14 -8.98
N VAL A 82 0.30 8.12 -9.30
CA VAL A 82 1.29 9.04 -8.73
C VAL A 82 1.19 10.39 -9.46
N PRO A 83 0.88 11.49 -8.76
CA PRO A 83 0.85 12.82 -9.36
C PRO A 83 2.22 13.20 -9.92
N ALA A 84 2.23 13.98 -11.01
CA ALA A 84 3.48 14.51 -11.55
C ALA A 84 4.20 15.38 -10.50
N GLY A 85 5.48 15.09 -10.26
CA GLY A 85 6.29 15.79 -9.27
C GLY A 85 6.00 15.40 -7.82
N ALA A 86 5.26 14.32 -7.57
CA ALA A 86 5.06 13.79 -6.22
C ALA A 86 6.41 13.46 -5.57
N VAL A 87 6.49 13.75 -4.28
CA VAL A 87 7.65 13.46 -3.43
C VAL A 87 7.34 12.22 -2.59
N ARG A 88 8.36 11.40 -2.30
CA ARG A 88 8.18 10.10 -1.64
C ARG A 88 7.48 10.21 -0.29
N GLU A 89 7.88 11.16 0.56
CA GLU A 89 7.27 11.33 1.88
C GLU A 89 5.78 11.72 1.81
N ASP A 90 5.43 12.63 0.90
CA ASP A 90 4.03 13.06 0.71
C ASP A 90 3.17 11.90 0.20
N PHE A 91 3.73 11.10 -0.71
CA PHE A 91 3.02 9.97 -1.29
C PHE A 91 2.99 8.73 -0.39
N ALA A 92 3.80 8.70 0.68
CA ALA A 92 3.77 7.62 1.67
C ALA A 92 2.42 7.54 2.40
N VAL A 93 1.76 8.67 2.62
CA VAL A 93 0.45 8.73 3.30
C VAL A 93 -0.67 8.06 2.48
N PRO A 94 -0.86 8.37 1.18
CA PRO A 94 -1.77 7.60 0.31
C PRO A 94 -1.50 6.10 0.31
N VAL A 95 -0.23 5.67 0.28
CA VAL A 95 0.12 4.25 0.33
C VAL A 95 -0.26 3.62 1.68
N ALA A 96 -0.06 4.34 2.78
CA ALA A 96 -0.50 3.90 4.11
C ALA A 96 -2.03 3.79 4.22
N GLN A 97 -2.77 4.67 3.54
CA GLN A 97 -4.24 4.62 3.44
C GLN A 97 -4.70 3.40 2.66
N ALA A 98 -4.04 3.09 1.55
CA ALA A 98 -4.30 1.87 0.80
C ALA A 98 -4.06 0.62 1.66
N ALA A 99 -2.96 0.57 2.44
CA ALA A 99 -2.70 -0.54 3.36
C ALA A 99 -3.84 -0.73 4.38
N ARG A 100 -4.31 0.37 4.98
CA ARG A 100 -5.43 0.34 5.93
C ARG A 100 -6.73 -0.14 5.28
N SER A 101 -6.99 0.22 4.02
CA SER A 101 -8.18 -0.24 3.29
C SER A 101 -8.22 -1.77 3.07
N PHE A 102 -7.06 -2.43 3.08
CA PHE A 102 -6.93 -3.88 3.07
C PHE A 102 -6.91 -4.52 4.47
N GLY A 103 -7.05 -3.71 5.53
CA GLY A 103 -7.12 -4.19 6.91
C GLY A 103 -5.81 -4.10 7.68
N TYR A 104 -4.78 -3.41 7.18
CA TYR A 104 -3.56 -3.18 7.96
C TYR A 104 -3.86 -2.31 9.19
N ASP A 105 -3.49 -2.80 10.38
CA ASP A 105 -3.61 -2.06 11.63
C ASP A 105 -2.30 -1.38 12.00
N TRP A 106 -2.21 -0.09 11.68
CA TRP A 106 -1.07 0.77 12.01
C TRP A 106 -0.90 1.02 13.51
N ALA A 107 -1.92 0.82 14.34
CA ALA A 107 -1.81 0.97 15.78
C ALA A 107 -1.14 -0.25 16.44
N ALA A 108 -1.28 -1.43 15.82
CA ALA A 108 -0.61 -2.65 16.23
C ALA A 108 0.84 -2.74 15.74
N ASP A 109 1.22 -1.92 14.76
CA ASP A 109 2.56 -1.89 14.18
C ASP A 109 3.51 -0.91 14.89
N GLY A 110 4.78 -1.29 14.99
CA GLY A 110 5.84 -0.48 15.62
C GLY A 110 6.14 0.84 14.89
N SER A 111 5.63 1.00 13.66
CA SER A 111 5.84 2.16 12.79
C SER A 111 4.85 3.31 13.04
N ARG A 112 4.12 3.31 14.16
CA ARG A 112 3.11 4.33 14.51
C ARG A 112 3.62 5.77 14.39
N ASP A 113 4.92 5.97 14.62
CA ASP A 113 5.55 7.30 14.63
C ASP A 113 5.73 7.86 13.21
N LEU A 114 5.74 7.00 12.18
CA LEU A 114 5.80 7.40 10.77
C LEU A 114 4.44 7.88 10.24
N PHE A 115 3.34 7.30 10.75
CA PHE A 115 1.97 7.64 10.32
C PHE A 115 1.04 7.87 11.51
N PRO A 116 1.24 8.94 12.30
CA PRO A 116 0.53 9.17 13.56
C PRO A 116 -0.97 9.47 13.39
N SER A 117 -1.40 9.90 12.20
CA SER A 117 -2.82 10.05 11.83
C SER A 117 -3.50 8.71 11.56
N MET A 118 -2.74 7.67 11.21
CA MET A 118 -3.26 6.34 10.87
C MET A 118 -3.37 5.43 12.10
N ALA A 119 -2.50 5.66 13.09
CA ALA A 119 -2.54 4.99 14.39
C ALA A 119 -3.68 5.46 15.30
N ARG A 120 -4.22 6.67 15.04
CA ARG A 120 -5.45 7.14 15.68
C ARG A 120 -6.62 6.61 14.88
N GLY A 121 -7.22 5.52 15.35
CA GLY A 121 -8.49 5.04 14.81
C GLY A 121 -9.56 6.10 15.00
N GLU A 122 -9.72 6.99 14.02
CA GLU A 122 -10.88 7.87 13.96
C GLU A 122 -12.12 6.98 13.84
N ARG A 123 -12.93 7.05 14.90
CA ARG A 123 -14.20 6.35 15.08
C ARG A 123 -15.31 7.02 14.29
#